data_AF-A0A2C8YL67-F1
#
_entry.id   AF-A0A2C8YL67-F1
#
_cell.length_a   1.000
_cell.length_b   1.000
_cell.length_c   1.000
_cell.angle_alpha   90.00
_cell.angle_beta   90.00
_cell.angle_gamma   90.00
#
_symmetry.space_group_name_H-M   'P 1'
#
loop_
_entity.id
_entity.type
_entity.pdbx_description
1 polymer ?
#
loop_
_entity_poly.entity_id
_entity_poly.type
_entity_poly.pdbx_seq_one_letter_code
_entity_poly.pdbx_strand_id
1 'polypeptide(L)'
;MMERVGNVIGPLLGFAVVTVFVVKSCFLGVMLFGQRRVSDLAHTLAVLMVAAGLLLEVFWVVSMISWTHTPAGALLMDGRYVVTDWRAAVLNVSQPWLLASAVLGAALAVSFMMMGVTAWQALSRPLVPGEKMAFRCGLWLACIALVLQVAAGVGTARMIAAEQPAKAAAAAGYWHTGEVPRWVLFGWPDAREQRNRAEVALGSLSPRWLGVTADGEPQGLDKVSGMQPPVPGVFWSFRIMMAAGILMCLVAFITLLRLLRRRLDPSTLPRFWLRVLIGAAPLGAIACVAGWMFSELGRQPYAVYSTVTMSEVVGTTRASILGWSLAGHVLLYAGFLLAFCRMLFHAARYGVVPVRRPGARA
;
A
#
# COMPACT_ATOMS: atom_id res chain seq x y z
N MET A 1 -17.20 -10.13 -15.41
CA MET A 1 -16.44 -10.47 -14.17
C MET A 1 -17.33 -11.02 -13.06
N MET A 2 -18.28 -10.23 -12.53
CA MET A 2 -19.09 -10.63 -11.36
C MET A 2 -19.89 -11.92 -11.52
N GLU A 3 -20.34 -12.26 -12.73
CA GLU A 3 -21.02 -13.54 -13.00
C GLU A 3 -20.13 -14.76 -12.70
N ARG A 4 -18.81 -14.63 -12.91
CA ARG A 4 -17.87 -15.73 -12.73
C ARG A 4 -17.34 -15.84 -11.31
N VAL A 5 -16.99 -14.71 -10.68
CA VAL A 5 -16.30 -14.68 -9.38
C VAL A 5 -17.20 -14.27 -8.21
N GLY A 6 -18.47 -13.92 -8.48
CA GLY A 6 -19.39 -13.33 -7.50
C GLY A 6 -19.64 -14.20 -6.27
N ASN A 7 -19.64 -15.52 -6.42
CA ASN A 7 -19.81 -16.46 -5.29
C ASN A 7 -18.66 -16.39 -4.27
N VAL A 8 -17.47 -15.96 -4.68
CA VAL A 8 -16.31 -15.80 -3.79
C VAL A 8 -16.20 -14.34 -3.33
N ILE A 9 -16.18 -13.41 -4.29
CA ILE A 9 -15.93 -11.99 -4.04
C ILE A 9 -17.10 -11.32 -3.31
N GLY A 10 -18.35 -11.69 -3.65
CA GLY A 10 -19.56 -11.10 -3.09
C GLY A 10 -19.62 -11.20 -1.57
N PRO A 11 -19.50 -12.40 -0.97
CA PRO A 11 -19.47 -12.56 0.48
C PRO A 11 -18.33 -11.80 1.16
N LEU A 12 -17.11 -11.82 0.62
CA LEU A 12 -15.96 -11.09 1.18
C LEU A 12 -16.19 -9.58 1.19
N LEU A 13 -16.73 -9.03 0.10
CA LEU A 13 -17.13 -7.63 0.02
C LEU A 13 -18.26 -7.31 1.01
N GLY A 14 -19.24 -8.20 1.14
CA GLY A 14 -20.32 -8.07 2.13
C GLY A 14 -19.79 -8.00 3.56
N PHE A 15 -18.86 -8.87 3.94
CA PHE A 15 -18.20 -8.83 5.24
C PHE A 15 -17.40 -7.54 5.46
N ALA A 16 -16.69 -7.06 4.44
CA ALA A 16 -15.98 -5.77 4.52
C ALA A 16 -16.97 -4.63 4.85
N VAL A 17 -18.07 -4.54 4.12
CA VAL A 17 -19.09 -3.49 4.31
C VAL A 17 -19.74 -3.60 5.69
N VAL A 18 -20.26 -4.77 6.07
CA VAL A 18 -20.96 -4.96 7.35
C VAL A 18 -20.04 -4.67 8.53
N THR A 19 -18.81 -5.16 8.49
CA THR A 19 -17.81 -4.90 9.54
C THR A 19 -17.60 -3.40 9.76
N VAL A 20 -17.40 -2.65 8.68
CA VAL A 20 -17.19 -1.20 8.77
C VAL A 20 -18.40 -0.51 9.34
N PHE A 21 -19.58 -0.83 8.81
CA PHE A 21 -20.80 -0.17 9.22
C PHE A 21 -21.10 -0.43 10.69
N VAL A 22 -20.95 -1.67 11.17
CA VAL A 22 -21.27 -2.03 12.55
C VAL A 22 -20.18 -1.58 13.51
N VAL A 23 -18.91 -1.94 13.26
CA VAL A 23 -17.83 -1.69 14.23
C VAL A 23 -17.38 -0.24 14.16
N LYS A 24 -17.17 0.34 12.98
CA LYS A 24 -16.67 1.72 12.87
C LYS A 24 -17.74 2.72 13.29
N SER A 25 -18.94 2.63 12.72
CA SER A 25 -19.95 3.70 12.85
C SER A 25 -20.47 3.85 14.28
N CYS A 26 -20.59 2.75 15.03
CA CYS A 26 -21.03 2.77 16.43
C CYS A 26 -20.08 3.59 17.33
N PHE A 27 -18.78 3.47 17.12
CA PHE A 27 -17.77 4.14 17.97
C PHE A 27 -17.26 5.47 17.39
N LEU A 28 -17.46 5.71 16.08
CA LEU A 28 -16.99 6.94 15.43
C LEU A 28 -17.64 8.20 16.03
N GLY A 29 -18.93 8.16 16.36
CA GLY A 29 -19.61 9.28 17.03
C GLY A 29 -18.98 9.62 18.39
N VAL A 30 -18.65 8.59 19.18
CA VAL A 30 -17.97 8.77 20.47
C VAL A 30 -16.54 9.28 20.28
N MET A 31 -15.82 8.78 19.27
CA MET A 31 -14.47 9.26 18.93
C MET A 31 -14.47 10.76 18.60
N LEU A 32 -15.40 11.21 17.75
CA LEU A 32 -15.45 12.60 17.27
C LEU A 32 -16.01 13.58 18.31
N PHE A 33 -17.04 13.18 19.06
CA PHE A 33 -17.81 14.09 19.91
C PHE A 33 -17.77 13.75 21.41
N GLY A 34 -17.23 12.58 21.77
CA GLY A 34 -17.26 12.05 23.13
C GLY A 34 -16.14 12.52 24.06
N GLN A 35 -15.06 13.15 23.57
CA GLN A 35 -13.85 13.48 24.35
C GLN A 35 -14.11 14.28 25.65
N ARG A 36 -15.26 14.96 25.76
CA ARG A 36 -15.66 15.75 26.95
C ARG A 36 -16.97 15.30 27.58
N ARG A 37 -17.57 14.22 27.05
CA ARG A 37 -18.86 13.67 27.49
C ARG A 37 -18.73 12.28 28.09
N VAL A 38 -17.66 11.55 27.78
CA VAL A 38 -17.36 10.23 28.35
C VAL A 38 -16.04 10.28 29.11
N SER A 39 -15.77 9.26 29.93
CA SER A 39 -14.48 9.12 30.61
C SER A 39 -13.32 8.97 29.61
N ASP A 40 -12.11 9.36 30.00
CA ASP A 40 -10.92 9.26 29.14
C ASP A 40 -10.67 7.80 28.70
N LEU A 41 -10.96 6.81 29.56
CA LEU A 41 -10.88 5.39 29.22
C LEU A 41 -11.93 5.01 28.17
N ALA A 42 -13.19 5.42 28.35
CA ALA A 42 -14.26 5.12 27.39
C ALA A 42 -13.98 5.77 26.02
N HIS A 43 -13.45 6.99 26.00
CA HIS A 43 -13.04 7.64 24.76
C HIS A 43 -11.90 6.88 24.09
N THR A 44 -10.87 6.49 24.85
CA THR A 44 -9.73 5.70 24.33
C THR A 44 -10.18 4.36 23.75
N LEU A 45 -11.08 3.64 24.45
CA LEU A 45 -11.66 2.40 23.95
C LEU A 45 -12.45 2.62 22.66
N ALA A 46 -13.22 3.71 22.55
CA ALA A 46 -13.93 4.04 21.32
C ALA A 46 -12.96 4.27 20.15
N VAL A 47 -11.84 4.99 20.36
CA VAL A 47 -10.81 5.17 19.33
C VAL A 47 -10.19 3.83 18.92
N LEU A 48 -9.90 2.95 19.88
CA LEU A 48 -9.37 1.61 19.60
C LEU A 48 -10.36 0.75 18.81
N MET A 49 -11.65 0.80 19.12
CA MET A 49 -12.68 0.07 18.38
C MET A 49 -12.83 0.59 16.94
N VAL A 50 -12.73 1.91 16.73
CA VAL A 50 -12.69 2.47 15.37
C VAL A 50 -11.47 1.95 14.59
N ALA A 51 -10.29 1.92 15.22
CA ALA A 51 -9.08 1.38 14.59
C ALA A 51 -9.20 -0.12 14.29
N ALA A 52 -9.76 -0.92 15.21
CA ALA A 52 -10.01 -2.34 15.00
C ALA A 52 -11.00 -2.60 13.85
N GLY A 53 -12.06 -1.80 13.76
CA GLY A 53 -13.02 -1.86 12.66
C GLY A 53 -12.36 -1.60 11.29
N LEU A 54 -11.46 -0.61 11.22
CA LEU A 54 -10.68 -0.32 10.00
C LEU A 54 -9.70 -1.45 9.66
N LEU A 55 -9.04 -2.07 10.65
CA LEU A 55 -8.16 -3.22 10.41
C LEU A 55 -8.93 -4.44 9.89
N LEU A 56 -10.13 -4.70 10.43
CA LEU A 56 -10.97 -5.80 9.97
C LEU A 56 -11.56 -5.53 8.58
N GLU A 57 -11.88 -4.27 8.24
CA GLU A 57 -12.21 -3.86 6.87
C GLU A 57 -11.08 -4.20 5.90
N VAL A 58 -9.86 -3.76 6.21
CA VAL A 58 -8.68 -4.02 5.39
C VAL A 58 -8.44 -5.52 5.26
N PHE A 59 -8.63 -6.30 6.32
CA PHE A 59 -8.54 -7.76 6.27
C PHE A 59 -9.46 -8.35 5.19
N TRP A 60 -10.74 -7.98 5.16
CA TRP A 60 -11.70 -8.52 4.20
C TRP A 60 -11.40 -8.09 2.76
N VAL A 61 -11.09 -6.80 2.56
CA VAL A 61 -10.74 -6.26 1.24
C VAL A 61 -9.46 -6.90 0.70
N VAL A 62 -8.44 -7.07 1.53
CA VAL A 62 -7.19 -7.73 1.12
C VAL A 62 -7.40 -9.23 0.89
N SER A 63 -8.27 -9.89 1.66
CA SER A 63 -8.61 -11.30 1.41
C SER A 63 -9.28 -11.47 0.03
N MET A 64 -10.17 -10.55 -0.33
CA MET A 64 -10.76 -10.50 -1.67
C MET A 64 -9.71 -10.28 -2.77
N ILE A 65 -8.81 -9.31 -2.61
CA ILE A 65 -7.78 -9.02 -3.62
C ILE A 65 -6.78 -10.18 -3.72
N SER A 66 -6.26 -10.67 -2.60
CA SER A 66 -5.31 -11.79 -2.54
C SER A 66 -5.85 -13.06 -3.21
N TRP A 67 -7.15 -13.33 -3.08
CA TRP A 67 -7.78 -14.45 -3.78
C TRP A 67 -7.70 -14.32 -5.31
N THR A 68 -7.76 -13.11 -5.85
CA THR A 68 -7.54 -12.90 -7.30
C THR A 68 -6.09 -13.11 -7.74
N HIS A 69 -5.14 -13.04 -6.79
CA HIS A 69 -3.71 -13.27 -7.03
C HIS A 69 -3.31 -14.74 -6.89
N THR A 70 -3.84 -15.42 -5.89
CA THR A 70 -3.55 -16.84 -5.59
C THR A 70 -4.87 -17.53 -5.27
N PRO A 71 -5.69 -17.85 -6.29
CA PRO A 71 -7.01 -18.43 -6.08
C PRO A 71 -6.88 -19.81 -5.45
N ALA A 72 -7.52 -19.99 -4.30
CA ALA A 72 -7.56 -21.25 -3.57
C ALA A 72 -8.96 -21.46 -2.97
N GLY A 73 -9.28 -22.72 -2.61
CA GLY A 73 -10.55 -23.06 -1.95
C GLY A 73 -11.80 -22.84 -2.79
N ALA A 74 -11.68 -22.68 -4.11
CA ALA A 74 -12.80 -22.53 -5.03
C ALA A 74 -12.50 -23.19 -6.39
N LEU A 75 -13.51 -23.84 -6.96
CA LEU A 75 -13.43 -24.52 -8.25
C LEU A 75 -14.27 -23.80 -9.29
N LEU A 76 -13.78 -23.73 -10.53
CA LEU A 76 -14.53 -23.18 -11.65
C LEU A 76 -15.44 -24.28 -12.23
N MET A 77 -16.75 -24.18 -11.98
CA MET A 77 -17.79 -25.09 -12.49
C MET A 77 -18.80 -24.29 -13.32
N ASP A 78 -19.08 -24.73 -14.54
CA ASP A 78 -20.02 -24.05 -15.46
C ASP A 78 -19.74 -22.55 -15.64
N GLY A 79 -18.45 -22.18 -15.71
CA GLY A 79 -18.00 -20.80 -15.86
C GLY A 79 -18.14 -19.94 -14.60
N ARG A 80 -18.53 -20.52 -13.46
CA ARG A 80 -18.65 -19.83 -12.16
C ARG A 80 -17.79 -20.48 -11.10
N TYR A 81 -17.20 -19.67 -10.24
CA TYR A 81 -16.49 -20.19 -9.07
C TYR A 81 -17.49 -20.68 -8.03
N VAL A 82 -17.27 -21.88 -7.52
CA VAL A 82 -17.99 -22.45 -6.39
C VAL A 82 -16.98 -22.68 -5.27
N VAL A 83 -17.25 -22.11 -4.10
CA VAL A 83 -16.36 -22.22 -2.93
C VAL A 83 -16.46 -23.62 -2.36
N THR A 84 -15.32 -24.28 -2.21
CA THR A 84 -15.19 -25.59 -1.57
C THR A 84 -14.64 -25.47 -0.15
N ASP A 85 -13.75 -24.51 0.09
CA ASP A 85 -13.15 -24.24 1.41
C ASP A 85 -12.96 -22.74 1.62
N TRP A 86 -13.79 -22.16 2.50
CA TRP A 86 -13.71 -20.75 2.86
C TRP A 86 -12.41 -20.38 3.56
N ARG A 87 -11.81 -21.28 4.34
CA ARG A 87 -10.55 -20.99 5.03
C ARG A 87 -9.43 -20.85 4.02
N ALA A 88 -9.35 -21.74 3.04
CA ALA A 88 -8.39 -21.64 1.95
C ALA A 88 -8.63 -20.44 1.03
N ALA A 89 -9.90 -20.06 0.78
CA ALA A 89 -10.23 -18.88 -0.02
C ALA A 89 -9.82 -17.58 0.68
N VAL A 90 -10.10 -17.45 1.99
CA VAL A 90 -9.80 -16.25 2.79
C VAL A 90 -8.31 -16.18 3.14
N LEU A 91 -7.72 -17.25 3.67
CA LEU A 91 -6.34 -17.31 4.14
C LEU A 91 -5.44 -18.01 3.11
N ASN A 92 -5.56 -17.58 1.86
CA ASN A 92 -4.69 -18.05 0.78
C ASN A 92 -3.22 -17.62 1.00
N VAL A 93 -2.31 -18.22 0.24
CA VAL A 93 -0.85 -18.04 0.42
C VAL A 93 -0.41 -16.57 0.37
N SER A 94 -1.04 -15.74 -0.49
CA SER A 94 -0.67 -14.34 -0.63
C SER A 94 -1.29 -13.42 0.43
N GLN A 95 -2.40 -13.84 1.07
CA GLN A 95 -3.16 -13.01 2.00
C GLN A 95 -2.35 -12.42 3.16
N PRO A 96 -1.59 -13.19 3.97
CA PRO A 96 -0.90 -12.63 5.13
C PRO A 96 0.19 -11.61 4.71
N TRP A 97 0.84 -11.85 3.57
CA TRP A 97 1.91 -10.99 3.05
C TRP A 97 1.35 -9.68 2.46
N LEU A 98 0.25 -9.76 1.72
CA LEU A 98 -0.45 -8.58 1.21
C LEU A 98 -1.06 -7.76 2.35
N LEU A 99 -1.64 -8.42 3.36
CA LEU A 99 -2.23 -7.74 4.53
C LEU A 99 -1.16 -7.01 5.33
N ALA A 100 -0.05 -7.69 5.65
CA ALA A 100 1.08 -7.07 6.33
C ALA A 100 1.60 -5.86 5.54
N SER A 101 1.82 -6.02 4.24
CA SER A 101 2.32 -4.93 3.38
C SER A 101 1.34 -3.75 3.29
N ALA A 102 0.03 -4.01 3.20
CA ALA A 102 -0.98 -2.96 3.14
C ALA A 102 -1.08 -2.16 4.45
N VAL A 103 -1.11 -2.85 5.59
CA VAL A 103 -1.20 -2.22 6.91
C VAL A 103 0.07 -1.44 7.24
N LEU A 104 1.24 -2.03 7.00
CA LEU A 104 2.53 -1.36 7.23
C LEU A 104 2.74 -0.18 6.27
N GLY A 105 2.37 -0.33 4.99
CA GLY A 105 2.38 0.76 4.01
C GLY A 105 1.48 1.93 4.43
N ALA A 106 0.27 1.65 4.91
CA ALA A 106 -0.63 2.67 5.43
C ALA A 106 -0.06 3.36 6.69
N ALA A 107 0.54 2.60 7.61
CA ALA A 107 1.22 3.15 8.79
C ALA A 107 2.40 4.06 8.41
N LEU A 108 3.16 3.68 7.38
CA LEU A 108 4.25 4.49 6.81
C LEU A 108 3.72 5.78 6.16
N ALA A 109 2.63 5.71 5.40
CA ALA A 109 2.00 6.90 4.82
C ALA A 109 1.53 7.89 5.89
N VAL A 110 0.84 7.41 6.92
CA VAL A 110 0.34 8.27 8.00
C VAL A 110 1.47 8.81 8.86
N SER A 111 2.47 8.01 9.22
CA SER A 111 3.60 8.46 10.04
C SER A 111 4.41 9.57 9.37
N PHE A 112 4.71 9.45 8.07
CA PHE A 112 5.39 10.50 7.31
C PHE A 112 4.54 11.76 7.14
N MET A 113 3.23 11.61 6.95
CA MET A 113 2.31 12.75 6.96
C MET A 113 2.33 13.48 8.31
N MET A 114 2.24 12.74 9.43
CA MET A 114 2.30 13.31 10.78
C MET A 114 3.62 14.07 11.02
N MET A 115 4.76 13.46 10.66
CA MET A 115 6.07 14.11 10.77
C MET A 115 6.20 15.34 9.87
N GLY A 116 5.67 15.30 8.65
CA GLY A 116 5.71 16.43 7.72
C GLY A 116 4.88 17.63 8.19
N VAL A 117 3.64 17.38 8.66
CA VAL A 117 2.76 18.44 9.18
C VAL A 117 3.36 19.09 10.42
N THR A 118 3.85 18.29 11.36
CA THR A 118 4.49 18.80 12.59
C THR A 118 5.83 19.50 12.30
N ALA A 119 6.60 19.03 11.31
CA ALA A 119 7.82 19.72 10.88
C ALA A 119 7.54 21.09 10.25
N TRP A 120 6.45 21.22 9.48
CA TRP A 120 5.99 22.52 9.00
C TRP A 120 5.57 23.42 10.16
N GLN A 121 4.74 22.93 11.08
CA GLN A 121 4.35 23.69 12.27
C GLN A 121 5.58 24.22 13.03
N ALA A 122 6.62 23.39 13.20
CA ALA A 122 7.87 23.75 13.85
C ALA A 122 8.66 24.87 13.14
N LEU A 123 8.54 24.98 11.81
CA LEU A 123 9.13 26.09 11.05
C LEU A 123 8.36 27.39 11.21
N SER A 124 7.06 27.32 11.50
CA SER A 124 6.17 28.47 11.54
C SER A 124 5.99 29.04 12.95
N ARG A 125 5.93 28.17 13.96
CA ARG A 125 5.74 28.55 15.36
C ARG A 125 6.33 27.52 16.33
N PRO A 126 6.55 27.89 17.61
CA PRO A 126 6.86 26.92 18.65
C PRO A 126 5.77 25.84 18.75
N LEU A 127 6.20 24.59 18.89
CA LEU A 127 5.32 23.43 18.98
C LEU A 127 4.75 23.28 20.39
N VAL A 128 3.46 22.96 20.49
CA VAL A 128 2.82 22.59 21.76
C VAL A 128 3.12 21.12 22.13
N PRO A 129 2.95 20.71 23.41
CA PRO A 129 3.27 19.34 23.83
C PRO A 129 2.55 18.25 23.02
N GLY A 130 1.30 18.49 22.60
CA GLY A 130 0.54 17.54 21.77
C GLY A 130 1.15 17.33 20.39
N GLU A 131 1.69 18.37 19.76
CA GLU A 131 2.34 18.29 18.44
C GLU A 131 3.68 17.56 18.53
N LYS A 132 4.43 17.80 19.61
CA LYS A 132 5.66 17.04 19.90
C LYS A 132 5.34 15.56 20.12
N MET A 133 4.23 15.23 20.80
CA MET A 133 3.77 13.85 20.96
C MET A 133 3.39 13.22 19.62
N ALA A 134 2.62 13.92 18.79
CA ALA A 134 2.26 13.44 17.45
C ALA A 134 3.50 13.14 16.59
N PHE A 135 4.49 14.02 16.61
CA PHE A 135 5.76 13.78 15.92
C PHE A 135 6.45 12.51 16.42
N ARG A 136 6.54 12.31 17.74
CA ARG A 136 7.17 11.13 18.35
C ARG A 136 6.43 9.85 18.00
N CYS A 137 5.10 9.86 18.05
CA CYS A 137 4.27 8.72 17.64
C CYS A 137 4.51 8.40 16.16
N GLY A 138 4.53 9.42 15.29
CA GLY A 138 4.85 9.25 13.87
C GLY A 138 6.23 8.64 13.66
N LEU A 139 7.27 9.17 14.31
CA LEU A 139 8.63 8.65 14.18
C LEU A 139 8.77 7.19 14.65
N TRP A 140 8.20 6.85 15.81
CA TRP A 140 8.24 5.47 16.30
C TRP A 140 7.46 4.51 15.40
N LEU A 141 6.25 4.92 14.98
CA LEU A 141 5.44 4.14 14.05
C LEU A 141 6.19 3.92 12.73
N ALA A 142 6.86 4.95 12.18
CA ALA A 142 7.66 4.83 10.97
C ALA A 142 8.81 3.83 11.16
N CYS A 143 9.60 3.94 12.23
CA CYS A 143 10.72 3.04 12.48
C CYS A 143 10.28 1.59 12.66
N ILE A 144 9.22 1.34 13.45
CA ILE A 144 8.68 -0.01 13.66
C ILE A 144 8.13 -0.55 12.34
N ALA A 145 7.33 0.25 11.62
CA ALA A 145 6.74 -0.19 10.36
C ALA A 145 7.82 -0.47 9.31
N LEU A 146 8.88 0.32 9.20
CA LEU A 146 10.01 0.07 8.30
C LEU A 146 10.72 -1.25 8.59
N VAL A 147 10.99 -1.55 9.87
CA VAL A 147 11.65 -2.80 10.26
C VAL A 147 10.76 -4.00 9.91
N LEU A 148 9.47 -3.94 10.25
CA LEU A 148 8.52 -5.00 9.92
C LEU A 148 8.29 -5.13 8.40
N GLN A 149 8.36 -4.02 7.66
CA GLN A 149 8.19 -3.98 6.20
C GLN A 149 9.30 -4.75 5.48
N VAL A 150 10.51 -4.84 6.05
CA VAL A 150 11.58 -5.68 5.48
C VAL A 150 11.19 -7.15 5.51
N ALA A 151 10.68 -7.65 6.65
CA ALA A 151 10.22 -9.03 6.78
C ALA A 151 9.02 -9.32 5.86
N ALA A 152 8.03 -8.41 5.85
CA ALA A 152 6.88 -8.52 4.96
C ALA A 152 7.32 -8.53 3.48
N GLY A 153 8.21 -7.63 3.08
CA GLY A 153 8.69 -7.52 1.71
C GLY A 153 9.49 -8.75 1.25
N VAL A 154 10.34 -9.32 2.11
CA VAL A 154 11.04 -10.58 1.82
C VAL A 154 10.04 -11.73 1.62
N GLY A 155 9.03 -11.83 2.49
CA GLY A 155 7.98 -12.84 2.36
C GLY A 155 7.14 -12.66 1.10
N THR A 156 6.72 -11.42 0.80
CA THR A 156 6.00 -11.09 -0.44
C THR A 156 6.83 -11.43 -1.68
N ALA A 157 8.12 -11.11 -1.70
CA ALA A 157 8.98 -11.40 -2.85
C ALA A 157 9.15 -12.92 -3.08
N ARG A 158 9.30 -13.71 -2.01
CA ARG A 158 9.34 -15.18 -2.11
C ARG A 158 8.02 -15.78 -2.56
N MET A 159 6.91 -15.27 -2.03
CA MET A 159 5.57 -15.67 -2.47
C MET A 159 5.36 -15.34 -3.95
N ILE A 160 5.74 -14.14 -4.41
CA ILE A 160 5.64 -13.77 -5.82
C ILE A 160 6.54 -14.66 -6.70
N ALA A 161 7.75 -14.97 -6.25
CA ALA A 161 8.63 -15.88 -6.98
C ALA A 161 8.02 -17.29 -7.16
N ALA A 162 7.38 -17.81 -6.12
CA ALA A 162 6.76 -19.14 -6.14
C ALA A 162 5.42 -19.18 -6.89
N GLU A 163 4.52 -18.23 -6.60
CA GLU A 163 3.13 -18.25 -7.08
C GLU A 163 2.92 -17.42 -8.36
N GLN A 164 3.77 -16.41 -8.60
CA GLN A 164 3.62 -15.46 -9.72
C GLN A 164 4.96 -15.22 -10.45
N PRO A 165 5.60 -16.26 -11.02
CA PRO A 165 6.96 -16.19 -11.55
C PRO A 165 7.12 -15.14 -12.67
N ALA A 166 6.10 -14.98 -13.53
CA ALA A 166 6.09 -13.95 -14.56
C ALA A 166 6.18 -12.52 -14.01
N LYS A 167 5.53 -12.27 -12.85
CA LYS A 167 5.59 -10.98 -12.16
C LYS A 167 6.96 -10.74 -11.55
N ALA A 168 7.58 -11.78 -10.96
CA ALA A 168 8.94 -11.71 -10.44
C ALA A 168 9.95 -11.36 -11.56
N ALA A 169 9.87 -12.07 -12.70
CA ALA A 169 10.73 -11.83 -13.85
C ALA A 169 10.52 -10.43 -14.44
N ALA A 170 9.28 -9.95 -14.55
CA ALA A 170 8.98 -8.59 -15.00
C ALA A 170 9.50 -7.49 -14.06
N ALA A 171 9.46 -7.72 -12.73
CA ALA A 171 10.02 -6.80 -11.76
C ALA A 171 11.55 -6.67 -11.91
N ALA A 172 12.21 -7.81 -12.11
CA ALA A 172 13.65 -7.88 -12.33
C ALA A 172 14.08 -7.35 -13.72
N GLY A 173 13.18 -7.38 -14.71
CA GLY A 173 13.54 -7.16 -16.12
C GLY A 173 14.34 -8.34 -16.69
N TYR A 174 14.00 -9.57 -16.25
CA TYR A 174 14.68 -10.80 -16.63
C TYR A 174 13.94 -11.49 -17.78
N TRP A 175 14.56 -11.52 -18.95
CA TRP A 175 13.90 -11.92 -20.20
C TRP A 175 14.12 -13.38 -20.57
N HIS A 176 15.37 -13.86 -20.50
CA HIS A 176 15.75 -15.18 -21.00
C HIS A 176 16.14 -16.12 -19.87
N THR A 177 15.47 -17.27 -19.81
CA THR A 177 15.78 -18.37 -18.88
C THR A 177 17.22 -18.87 -19.09
N GLY A 178 17.95 -19.10 -18.01
CA GLY A 178 19.33 -19.61 -18.02
C GLY A 178 20.41 -18.52 -18.03
N GLU A 179 20.07 -17.26 -18.31
CA GLU A 179 21.01 -16.15 -18.14
C GLU A 179 21.26 -15.88 -16.65
N VAL A 180 22.47 -15.41 -16.31
CA VAL A 180 22.78 -14.98 -14.93
C VAL A 180 21.91 -13.77 -14.61
N PRO A 181 20.95 -13.87 -13.68
CA PRO A 181 20.03 -12.78 -13.41
C PRO A 181 20.81 -11.60 -12.80
N ARG A 182 20.47 -10.38 -13.22
CA ARG A 182 21.15 -9.15 -12.80
C ARG A 182 20.20 -8.22 -12.08
N TRP A 183 20.71 -7.46 -11.11
CA TRP A 183 19.94 -6.39 -10.47
C TRP A 183 19.92 -5.15 -11.36
N VAL A 184 18.95 -5.05 -12.25
CA VAL A 184 18.78 -3.86 -13.09
C VAL A 184 18.28 -2.69 -12.24
N LEU A 185 19.09 -1.66 -12.01
CA LEU A 185 18.61 -0.45 -11.32
C LEU A 185 17.77 0.43 -12.24
N PHE A 186 18.28 0.67 -13.44
CA PHE A 186 17.66 1.52 -14.44
C PHE A 186 17.69 0.79 -15.78
N GLY A 187 16.62 0.92 -16.54
CA GLY A 187 16.49 0.34 -17.86
C GLY A 187 15.11 0.62 -18.39
N TRP A 188 14.96 0.52 -19.71
CA TRP A 188 13.67 0.57 -20.38
C TRP A 188 13.34 -0.81 -20.92
N PRO A 189 12.50 -1.60 -20.23
CA PRO A 189 12.11 -2.92 -20.69
C PRO A 189 11.35 -2.80 -22.02
N ASP A 190 11.82 -3.47 -23.08
CA ASP A 190 11.12 -3.55 -24.35
C ASP A 190 10.59 -4.96 -24.56
N ALA A 191 9.27 -5.11 -24.41
CA ALA A 191 8.59 -6.39 -24.61
C ALA A 191 8.58 -6.86 -26.06
N ARG A 192 8.80 -5.98 -27.05
CA ARG A 192 8.88 -6.40 -28.47
C ARG A 192 10.22 -7.02 -28.78
N GLU A 193 11.29 -6.44 -28.24
CA GLU A 193 12.66 -6.92 -28.43
C GLU A 193 13.10 -7.93 -27.35
N GLN A 194 12.25 -8.18 -26.34
CA GLN A 194 12.53 -9.05 -25.20
C GLN A 194 13.87 -8.73 -24.52
N ARG A 195 14.16 -7.43 -24.35
CA ARG A 195 15.41 -6.95 -23.73
C ARG A 195 15.23 -5.63 -23.01
N ASN A 196 16.16 -5.28 -22.12
CA ASN A 196 16.21 -3.96 -21.52
C ASN A 196 17.07 -3.03 -22.38
N ARG A 197 16.52 -1.88 -22.79
CA ARG A 197 17.29 -0.80 -23.41
C ARG A 197 17.89 0.10 -22.34
N ALA A 198 19.07 0.67 -22.59
CA ALA A 198 19.78 1.57 -21.66
C ALA A 198 19.91 1.00 -20.23
N GLU A 199 20.32 -0.27 -20.13
CA GLU A 199 20.42 -0.99 -18.86
C GLU A 199 21.60 -0.51 -18.01
N VAL A 200 21.33 -0.24 -16.74
CA VAL A 200 22.31 -0.03 -15.68
C VAL A 200 22.04 -1.08 -14.59
N ALA A 201 22.91 -2.07 -14.48
CA ALA A 201 22.79 -3.17 -13.52
C ALA A 201 23.86 -3.14 -12.43
N LEU A 202 23.47 -3.50 -11.21
CA LEU A 202 24.33 -3.65 -10.02
C LEU A 202 24.56 -5.13 -9.71
N GLY A 203 25.42 -5.79 -10.50
CA GLY A 203 25.84 -7.17 -10.22
C GLY A 203 24.73 -8.21 -10.36
N SER A 204 24.97 -9.40 -9.79
CA SER A 204 24.06 -10.55 -9.90
C SER A 204 22.91 -10.50 -8.90
N LEU A 205 21.71 -10.80 -9.39
CA LEU A 205 20.51 -11.05 -8.61
C LEU A 205 20.55 -12.50 -8.11
N SER A 206 20.12 -12.73 -6.87
CA SER A 206 20.04 -14.09 -6.35
C SER A 206 18.84 -14.81 -7.01
N PRO A 207 19.02 -16.03 -7.56
CA PRO A 207 17.95 -16.82 -8.18
C PRO A 207 16.71 -17.00 -7.30
N ARG A 208 16.87 -16.97 -5.96
CA ARG A 208 15.79 -17.12 -4.98
C ARG A 208 14.65 -16.09 -5.09
N TRP A 209 14.88 -14.99 -5.82
CA TRP A 209 13.90 -13.91 -6.02
C TRP A 209 13.15 -14.04 -7.35
N LEU A 210 13.49 -15.04 -8.14
CA LEU A 210 12.83 -15.40 -9.39
C LEU A 210 12.12 -16.74 -9.22
N GLY A 211 11.13 -16.97 -10.08
CA GLY A 211 10.57 -18.30 -10.25
C GLY A 211 11.63 -19.28 -10.74
N VAL A 212 11.38 -20.57 -10.53
CA VAL A 212 12.28 -21.64 -10.92
C VAL A 212 11.55 -22.59 -11.86
N THR A 213 12.19 -23.00 -12.94
CA THR A 213 11.65 -24.01 -13.87
C THR A 213 11.71 -25.41 -13.26
N ALA A 214 11.10 -26.40 -13.92
CA ALA A 214 11.17 -27.80 -13.49
C ALA A 214 12.63 -28.32 -13.42
N ASP A 215 13.51 -27.75 -14.23
CA ASP A 215 14.93 -28.10 -14.30
C ASP A 215 15.80 -27.39 -13.24
N GLY A 216 15.21 -26.53 -12.41
CA GLY A 216 15.93 -25.79 -11.35
C GLY A 216 16.54 -24.47 -11.80
N GLU A 217 16.26 -24.01 -13.02
CA GLU A 217 16.81 -22.75 -13.56
C GLU A 217 15.92 -21.53 -13.27
N PRO A 218 16.47 -20.31 -13.13
CA PRO A 218 15.67 -19.11 -12.98
C PRO A 218 14.77 -18.90 -14.20
N GLN A 219 13.47 -18.76 -13.98
CA GLN A 219 12.47 -18.62 -15.03
C GLN A 219 12.42 -17.18 -15.57
N GLY A 220 12.69 -17.04 -16.88
CA GLY A 220 12.56 -15.80 -17.64
C GLY A 220 11.15 -15.56 -18.18
N LEU A 221 10.96 -14.36 -18.74
CA LEU A 221 9.70 -13.98 -19.42
C LEU A 221 9.48 -14.77 -20.72
N ASP A 222 10.53 -15.32 -21.31
CA ASP A 222 10.49 -16.18 -22.51
C ASP A 222 9.61 -17.44 -22.31
N LYS A 223 9.47 -17.92 -21.08
CA LYS A 223 8.66 -19.11 -20.74
C LYS A 223 7.18 -18.82 -20.50
N VAL A 224 6.74 -17.56 -20.64
CA VAL A 224 5.37 -17.14 -20.28
C VAL A 224 4.41 -17.15 -21.50
N SER A 225 4.81 -17.71 -22.64
CA SER A 225 3.94 -17.97 -23.83
C SER A 225 3.04 -16.77 -24.23
N GLY A 226 3.58 -15.55 -24.20
CA GLY A 226 2.83 -14.33 -24.55
C GLY A 226 1.88 -13.79 -23.48
N MET A 227 1.73 -14.47 -22.33
CA MET A 227 0.94 -14.03 -21.17
C MET A 227 1.75 -13.17 -20.19
N GLN A 228 2.71 -12.40 -20.72
CA GLN A 228 3.56 -11.53 -19.93
C GLN A 228 2.75 -10.34 -19.38
N PRO A 229 2.98 -9.91 -18.12
CA PRO A 229 2.41 -8.66 -17.65
C PRO A 229 3.01 -7.48 -18.45
N PRO A 230 2.40 -6.28 -18.40
CA PRO A 230 2.98 -5.06 -18.95
C PRO A 230 4.31 -4.72 -18.26
N VAL A 231 5.40 -5.28 -18.77
CA VAL A 231 6.74 -5.29 -18.14
C VAL A 231 7.22 -3.89 -17.73
N PRO A 232 7.13 -2.83 -18.57
CA PRO A 232 7.58 -1.50 -18.17
C PRO A 232 6.82 -0.98 -16.95
N GLY A 233 5.50 -1.21 -16.89
CA GLY A 233 4.65 -0.78 -15.79
C GLY A 233 5.04 -1.48 -14.48
N VAL A 234 5.24 -2.80 -14.52
CA VAL A 234 5.67 -3.60 -13.36
C VAL A 234 7.09 -3.20 -12.90
N PHE A 235 8.01 -3.06 -13.84
CA PHE A 235 9.41 -2.71 -13.59
C PHE A 235 9.55 -1.34 -12.91
N TRP A 236 8.87 -0.31 -13.43
CA TRP A 236 8.96 1.05 -12.90
C TRP A 236 8.19 1.22 -11.58
N SER A 237 7.01 0.63 -11.47
CA SER A 237 6.25 0.67 -10.21
C SER A 237 7.02 0.01 -9.06
N PHE A 238 7.68 -1.14 -9.30
CA PHE A 238 8.56 -1.78 -8.32
C PHE A 238 9.71 -0.86 -7.87
N ARG A 239 10.37 -0.17 -8.82
CA ARG A 239 11.49 0.73 -8.53
C ARG A 239 11.07 1.99 -7.78
N ILE A 240 9.96 2.60 -8.17
CA ILE A 240 9.41 3.78 -7.47
C ILE A 240 9.06 3.39 -6.03
N MET A 241 8.39 2.24 -5.84
CA MET A 241 8.06 1.71 -4.52
C MET A 241 9.32 1.46 -3.67
N MET A 242 10.33 0.78 -4.23
CA MET A 242 11.58 0.48 -3.52
C MET A 242 12.37 1.74 -3.19
N ALA A 243 12.50 2.67 -4.13
CA ALA A 243 13.20 3.94 -3.92
C ALA A 243 12.53 4.79 -2.85
N ALA A 244 11.19 4.89 -2.88
CA ALA A 244 10.43 5.58 -1.84
C ALA A 244 10.63 4.92 -0.47
N GLY A 245 10.55 3.58 -0.40
CA GLY A 245 10.79 2.82 0.84
C GLY A 245 12.20 3.02 1.42
N ILE A 246 13.23 2.99 0.57
CA ILE A 246 14.62 3.26 0.98
C ILE A 246 14.78 4.70 1.46
N LEU A 247 14.23 5.68 0.73
CA LEU A 247 14.30 7.08 1.12
C LEU A 247 13.59 7.33 2.46
N MET A 248 12.41 6.73 2.67
CA MET A 248 11.70 6.76 3.95
C MET A 248 12.53 6.11 5.06
N CYS A 249 13.16 4.96 4.79
CA CYS A 249 14.08 4.33 5.74
C CYS A 249 15.18 5.29 6.18
N LEU A 250 15.91 5.86 5.22
CA LEU A 250 16.99 6.81 5.49
C LEU A 250 16.49 8.04 6.29
N VAL A 251 15.37 8.64 5.87
CA VAL A 251 14.81 9.83 6.54
C VAL A 251 14.39 9.50 7.98
N ALA A 252 13.69 8.38 8.21
CA ALA A 252 13.22 8.01 9.54
C ALA A 252 14.39 7.68 10.49
N PHE A 253 15.34 6.85 10.05
CA PHE A 253 16.47 6.47 10.89
C PHE A 253 17.44 7.64 11.14
N ILE A 254 17.74 8.48 10.15
CA ILE A 254 18.55 9.68 10.37
C ILE A 254 17.83 10.65 11.33
N THR A 255 16.51 10.79 11.20
CA THR A 255 15.70 11.61 12.12
C THR A 255 15.77 11.05 13.54
N LEU A 256 15.62 9.73 13.71
CA LEU A 256 15.75 9.06 15.00
C LEU A 256 17.13 9.32 15.61
N LEU A 257 18.21 9.04 14.89
CA LEU A 257 19.59 9.23 15.36
C LEU A 257 19.88 10.68 15.78
N ARG A 258 19.41 11.67 15.02
CA ARG A 258 19.54 13.10 15.36
C ARG A 258 18.82 13.47 16.66
N LEU A 259 17.76 12.73 16.99
CA LEU A 259 16.85 13.04 18.08
C LEU A 259 17.03 12.17 19.33
N LEU A 260 17.74 11.03 19.25
CA LEU A 260 17.98 10.12 20.38
C LEU A 260 18.58 10.85 21.60
N ARG A 261 19.56 11.74 21.37
CA ARG A 261 20.20 12.53 22.45
C ARG A 261 19.44 13.80 22.81
N ARG A 262 18.30 14.08 22.15
CA ARG A 262 17.56 15.34 22.25
C ARG A 262 16.11 15.13 22.71
N ARG A 263 15.88 14.07 23.51
CA ARG A 263 14.56 13.70 24.06
C ARG A 263 13.45 13.62 22.99
N LEU A 264 13.81 13.24 21.76
CA LEU A 264 12.90 13.21 20.62
C LEU A 264 12.11 14.51 20.43
N ASP A 265 12.75 15.66 20.66
CA ASP A 265 12.11 16.95 20.46
C ASP A 265 12.37 17.48 19.04
N PRO A 266 11.33 17.52 18.17
CA PRO A 266 11.47 18.00 16.79
C PRO A 266 11.90 19.46 16.68
N SER A 267 11.68 20.29 17.71
CA SER A 267 12.12 21.70 17.70
C SER A 267 13.64 21.87 17.69
N THR A 268 14.39 20.82 18.04
CA THR A 268 15.85 20.83 18.03
C THR A 268 16.45 20.53 16.65
N LEU A 269 15.63 20.15 15.67
CA LEU A 269 16.09 19.83 14.33
C LEU A 269 16.47 21.10 13.56
N PRO A 270 17.54 21.06 12.74
CA PRO A 270 17.90 22.21 11.90
C PRO A 270 16.80 22.47 10.87
N ARG A 271 16.58 23.74 10.52
CA ARG A 271 15.53 24.16 9.56
C ARG A 271 15.57 23.40 8.23
N PHE A 272 16.76 23.07 7.74
CA PHE A 272 16.93 22.25 6.54
C PHE A 272 16.29 20.86 6.71
N TRP A 273 16.51 20.18 7.83
CA TRP A 273 15.97 18.84 8.07
C TRP A 273 14.45 18.85 8.25
N LEU A 274 13.89 19.92 8.83
CA LEU A 274 12.44 20.12 8.86
C LEU A 274 11.86 20.22 7.44
N ARG A 275 12.53 20.90 6.51
CA ARG A 275 12.11 20.93 5.09
C ARG A 275 12.20 19.56 4.42
N VAL A 276 13.23 18.76 4.75
CA VAL A 276 13.34 17.37 4.28
C VAL A 276 12.12 16.55 4.74
N LEU A 277 11.71 16.67 6.00
CA LEU A 277 10.53 15.97 6.52
C LEU A 277 9.23 16.41 5.86
N ILE A 278 9.09 17.69 5.54
CA ILE A 278 7.95 18.22 4.77
C ILE A 278 7.93 17.62 3.35
N GLY A 279 9.09 17.60 2.67
CA GLY A 279 9.22 16.99 1.34
C GLY A 279 9.05 15.48 1.34
N ALA A 280 9.31 14.82 2.47
CA ALA A 280 9.13 13.38 2.64
C ALA A 280 7.68 12.97 2.97
N ALA A 281 6.82 13.91 3.37
CA ALA A 281 5.41 13.66 3.71
C ALA A 281 4.63 12.87 2.63
N PRO A 282 4.73 13.17 1.32
CA PRO A 282 4.01 12.42 0.29
C PRO A 282 4.62 11.05 -0.03
N LEU A 283 5.83 10.72 0.43
CA LEU A 283 6.53 9.50 0.01
C LEU A 283 5.77 8.23 0.33
N GLY A 284 5.10 8.16 1.48
CA GLY A 284 4.32 6.97 1.83
C GLY A 284 3.08 6.79 0.95
N ALA A 285 2.43 7.88 0.53
CA ALA A 285 1.35 7.79 -0.45
C ALA A 285 1.86 7.34 -1.82
N ILE A 286 3.00 7.88 -2.27
CA ILE A 286 3.67 7.47 -3.52
C ILE A 286 4.04 5.98 -3.47
N ALA A 287 4.62 5.51 -2.36
CA ALA A 287 4.99 4.11 -2.17
C ALA A 287 3.75 3.18 -2.20
N CYS A 288 2.65 3.56 -1.55
CA CYS A 288 1.40 2.81 -1.58
C CYS A 288 0.82 2.70 -3.00
N VAL A 289 0.74 3.83 -3.73
CA VAL A 289 0.24 3.82 -5.12
C VAL A 289 1.14 2.97 -6.01
N ALA A 290 2.46 3.13 -5.91
CA ALA A 290 3.41 2.33 -6.68
C ALA A 290 3.31 0.83 -6.33
N GLY A 291 3.13 0.47 -5.06
CA GLY A 291 2.93 -0.92 -4.64
C GLY A 291 1.63 -1.54 -5.15
N TRP A 292 0.53 -0.78 -5.17
CA TRP A 292 -0.72 -1.21 -5.78
C TRP A 292 -0.60 -1.35 -7.30
N MET A 293 0.04 -0.39 -7.97
CA MET A 293 0.33 -0.50 -9.41
C MET A 293 1.19 -1.73 -9.71
N PHE A 294 2.26 -1.97 -8.96
CA PHE A 294 3.09 -3.16 -9.10
C PHE A 294 2.26 -4.44 -8.93
N SER A 295 1.34 -4.44 -7.96
CA SER A 295 0.52 -5.61 -7.66
C SER A 295 -0.45 -5.91 -8.78
N GLU A 296 -1.26 -4.93 -9.17
CA GLU A 296 -2.32 -5.08 -10.17
C GLU A 296 -1.78 -5.22 -11.59
N LEU A 297 -0.78 -4.41 -11.99
CA LEU A 297 -0.14 -4.55 -13.29
C LEU A 297 0.58 -5.89 -13.42
N GLY A 298 1.19 -6.36 -12.33
CA GLY A 298 1.87 -7.65 -12.30
C GLY A 298 0.93 -8.86 -12.41
N ARG A 299 -0.36 -8.67 -12.15
CA ARG A 299 -1.39 -9.71 -12.30
C ARG A 299 -1.94 -9.77 -13.72
N GLN A 300 -1.90 -8.66 -14.47
CA GLN A 300 -2.28 -8.67 -15.88
C GLN A 300 -1.41 -9.67 -16.67
N PRO A 301 -1.95 -10.35 -17.69
CA PRO A 301 -3.27 -10.16 -18.31
C PRO A 301 -4.43 -10.89 -17.62
N TYR A 302 -4.26 -11.42 -16.40
CA TYR A 302 -5.28 -12.19 -15.71
C TYR A 302 -6.21 -11.32 -14.84
N ALA A 303 -7.52 -11.55 -14.92
CA ALA A 303 -8.54 -11.06 -13.99
C ALA A 303 -8.59 -11.88 -12.69
N VAL A 304 -8.38 -13.20 -12.80
CA VAL A 304 -8.05 -14.10 -11.68
C VAL A 304 -6.83 -14.88 -12.15
N TYR A 305 -5.75 -14.82 -11.38
CA TYR A 305 -4.45 -15.33 -11.80
C TYR A 305 -4.54 -16.80 -12.27
N SER A 306 -3.85 -17.08 -13.38
CA SER A 306 -3.80 -18.38 -14.09
C SER A 306 -5.12 -18.99 -14.56
N THR A 307 -6.28 -18.35 -14.36
CA THR A 307 -7.59 -18.97 -14.67
C THR A 307 -8.51 -18.14 -15.55
N VAL A 308 -8.66 -16.84 -15.28
CA VAL A 308 -9.59 -15.96 -16.02
C VAL A 308 -8.81 -14.78 -16.56
N THR A 309 -8.83 -14.59 -17.88
CA THR A 309 -8.15 -13.45 -18.51
C THR A 309 -8.95 -12.16 -18.44
N MET A 310 -8.27 -11.01 -18.51
CA MET A 310 -8.92 -9.70 -18.60
C MET A 310 -9.82 -9.61 -19.83
N SER A 311 -9.40 -10.16 -20.98
CA SER A 311 -10.17 -10.22 -22.22
C SER A 311 -11.52 -10.94 -22.07
N GLU A 312 -11.63 -11.94 -21.20
CA GLU A 312 -12.88 -12.66 -20.94
C GLU A 312 -13.87 -11.87 -20.07
N VAL A 313 -13.40 -10.85 -19.36
CA VAL A 313 -14.22 -10.09 -18.41
C VAL A 313 -14.47 -8.64 -18.81
N VAL A 314 -13.85 -8.17 -19.91
CA VAL A 314 -14.10 -6.84 -20.47
C VAL A 314 -15.57 -6.72 -20.86
N GLY A 315 -16.24 -5.66 -20.39
CA GLY A 315 -17.63 -5.37 -20.76
C GLY A 315 -17.76 -4.79 -22.17
N THR A 316 -18.95 -4.88 -22.75
CA THR A 316 -19.27 -4.40 -24.11
C THR A 316 -19.56 -2.89 -24.18
N THR A 317 -19.31 -2.14 -23.10
CA THR A 317 -19.62 -0.71 -23.00
C THR A 317 -18.77 0.11 -23.97
N ARG A 318 -19.42 1.08 -24.64
CA ARG A 318 -18.78 1.95 -25.63
C ARG A 318 -17.63 2.76 -25.01
N ALA A 319 -16.50 2.85 -25.72
CA ALA A 319 -15.31 3.56 -25.27
C ALA A 319 -15.57 5.04 -24.90
N SER A 320 -16.49 5.72 -25.60
CA SER A 320 -16.83 7.11 -25.30
C SER A 320 -17.55 7.28 -23.95
N ILE A 321 -18.41 6.33 -23.57
CA ILE A 321 -19.09 6.35 -22.26
C ILE A 321 -18.06 6.14 -21.15
N LEU A 322 -17.15 5.18 -21.35
CA LEU A 322 -16.05 4.92 -20.42
C LEU A 322 -15.13 6.16 -20.30
N GLY A 323 -14.80 6.82 -21.40
CA GLY A 323 -13.97 8.02 -21.44
C GLY A 323 -14.60 9.19 -20.66
N TRP A 324 -15.88 9.49 -20.90
CA TRP A 324 -16.58 10.55 -20.17
C TRP A 324 -16.77 10.22 -18.68
N SER A 325 -17.09 8.96 -18.35
CA SER A 325 -17.16 8.52 -16.96
C SER A 325 -15.80 8.66 -16.26
N LEU A 326 -14.71 8.22 -16.88
CA LEU A 326 -13.37 8.35 -16.34
C LEU A 326 -12.99 9.83 -16.14
N ALA A 327 -13.25 10.68 -17.13
CA ALA A 327 -13.01 12.12 -17.02
C ALA A 327 -13.79 12.73 -15.84
N GLY A 328 -15.06 12.36 -15.66
CA GLY A 328 -15.87 12.77 -14.52
C GLY A 328 -15.26 12.36 -13.18
N HIS A 329 -14.82 11.11 -13.04
CA HIS A 329 -14.17 10.61 -11.81
C HIS A 329 -12.84 11.32 -11.54
N VAL A 330 -12.02 11.54 -12.56
CA VAL A 330 -10.73 12.25 -12.43
C VAL A 330 -10.97 13.68 -11.95
N LEU A 331 -11.91 14.41 -12.55
CA LEU A 331 -12.24 15.78 -12.15
C LEU A 331 -12.77 15.84 -10.72
N LEU A 332 -13.67 14.92 -10.36
CA LEU A 332 -14.23 14.84 -9.01
C LEU A 332 -13.14 14.57 -7.96
N TYR A 333 -12.30 13.56 -8.17
CA TYR A 333 -11.24 13.22 -7.21
C TYR A 333 -10.12 14.26 -7.17
N ALA A 334 -9.81 14.93 -8.29
CA ALA A 334 -8.92 16.08 -8.28
C ALA A 334 -9.48 17.23 -7.42
N GLY A 335 -10.78 17.49 -7.51
CA GLY A 335 -11.48 18.45 -6.65
C GLY A 335 -11.38 18.10 -5.16
N PHE A 336 -11.63 16.83 -4.79
CA PHE A 336 -11.50 16.36 -3.41
C PHE A 336 -10.07 16.41 -2.90
N LEU A 337 -9.08 16.05 -3.72
CA LEU A 337 -7.67 16.14 -3.35
C LEU A 337 -7.26 17.60 -3.10
N LEU A 338 -7.69 18.52 -3.97
CA LEU A 338 -7.44 19.95 -3.79
C LEU A 338 -8.07 20.48 -2.50
N ALA A 339 -9.33 20.11 -2.23
CA ALA A 339 -10.03 20.49 -1.00
C ALA A 339 -9.32 19.94 0.24
N PHE A 340 -8.88 18.67 0.20
CA PHE A 340 -8.12 18.04 1.28
C PHE A 340 -6.78 18.75 1.54
N CYS A 341 -6.00 19.03 0.49
CA CYS A 341 -4.73 19.74 0.63
C CYS A 341 -4.93 21.15 1.20
N ARG A 342 -5.96 21.89 0.73
CA ARG A 342 -6.30 23.22 1.26
C ARG A 342 -6.69 23.16 2.74
N MET A 343 -7.54 22.21 3.12
CA MET A 343 -7.93 21.98 4.50
C MET A 343 -6.72 21.63 5.37
N LEU A 344 -5.84 20.74 4.90
CA LEU A 344 -4.64 20.32 5.62
C LEU A 344 -3.70 21.50 5.88
N PHE A 345 -3.42 22.32 4.87
CA PHE A 345 -2.56 23.49 5.02
C PHE A 345 -3.19 24.58 5.89
N HIS A 346 -4.50 24.76 5.80
CA HIS A 346 -5.23 25.66 6.68
C HIS A 346 -5.12 25.20 8.15
N ALA A 347 -5.45 23.93 8.42
CA ALA A 347 -5.36 23.36 9.77
C ALA A 347 -3.93 23.37 10.33
N ALA A 348 -2.93 23.09 9.48
CA ALA A 348 -1.52 23.13 9.88
C ALA A 348 -1.07 24.55 10.27
N ARG A 349 -1.49 25.57 9.52
CA ARG A 349 -1.09 26.97 9.76
C ARG A 349 -1.74 27.57 11.00
N TYR A 350 -3.05 27.39 11.16
CA TYR A 350 -3.80 28.05 12.22
C TYR A 350 -3.91 27.21 13.51
N GLY A 351 -3.57 25.92 13.44
CA GLY A 351 -3.84 24.98 14.53
C GLY A 351 -5.35 24.78 14.71
N VAL A 352 -5.72 23.80 15.53
CA VAL A 352 -7.12 23.61 15.91
C VAL A 352 -7.37 24.45 17.16
N VAL A 353 -8.33 25.38 17.12
CA VAL A 353 -8.71 26.18 18.29
C VAL A 353 -9.11 25.20 19.42
N PRO A 354 -8.47 25.25 20.59
CA PRO A 354 -8.87 24.41 21.71
C PRO A 354 -10.30 24.76 22.11
N VAL A 355 -11.27 23.89 21.81
CA VAL A 355 -12.62 24.04 22.34
C VAL A 355 -12.54 23.96 23.88
N ARG A 356 -13.23 24.81 24.64
CA ARG A 356 -13.15 24.88 26.11
C ARG A 356 -13.88 23.70 26.78
N ARG A 357 -13.39 23.16 27.92
CA ARG A 357 -14.04 21.99 28.59
C ARG A 357 -15.22 22.59 29.34
N PRO A 358 -16.48 22.21 29.06
CA PRO A 358 -17.58 22.64 29.91
C PRO A 358 -17.27 22.17 31.34
N GLY A 359 -17.07 23.09 32.27
CA GLY A 359 -16.85 22.78 33.70
C GLY A 359 -15.39 22.74 34.21
N ALA A 360 -14.36 22.97 33.39
CA ALA A 360 -13.00 23.14 33.92
C ALA A 360 -12.86 24.54 34.55
N ARG A 361 -12.85 24.61 35.89
CA ARG A 361 -12.51 25.83 36.64
C ARG A 361 -11.06 26.23 36.33
N ALA A 362 -10.86 27.56 36.24
CA ALA A 362 -9.63 28.22 35.80
C ALA A 362 -8.41 27.90 36.67
#